data_AF-A0A1Q3HF24-F1
#
_entry.id   AF-A0A1Q3HF24-F1
#
_cell.length_a   1.000
_cell.length_b   1.000
_cell.length_c   1.000
_cell.angle_alpha   90.00
_cell.angle_beta   90.00
_cell.angle_gamma   90.00
#
_symmetry.space_group_name_H-M   'P 1'
#
loop_
_entity.id
_entity.type
_entity.pdbx_description
1 polymer ?
#
loop_
_entity_poly.entity_id
_entity_poly.type
_entity_poly.pdbx_seq_one_letter_code
_entity_poly.pdbx_strand_id
1 'polypeptide(L)'
;MTLREAQPGRVHGVLEQMLQSPDGKVRQAAVFALEELGGPTSARRLEQQLLLEESRGDSDASSVVQVITQALSQLEIASLRATLVRRLNRLAAGAPEGSDVDDVVYALWRKRHPELIPAVRGALERISPPASEGLRALLRLLESSLQELWVWIEDGSVPVEQKTKVLTVLDEAVPEELEPVIPSFIFLAGSMIETASTKKGQERRFCDRLFTLLLLHRERLLPALPSNARTILREVARRMIAAPETVRIIKAATLLVYVGRREDADLLEQHKPQDEVLARMYEEAAEVLRKFPHA
;
A
#
# COMPACT_ATOMS: atom_id res chain seq x y z
N MET A 1 29.29 -15.10 -4.41
CA MET A 1 28.96 -15.44 -5.80
C MET A 1 27.52 -15.01 -6.01
N THR A 2 27.31 -13.84 -6.59
CA THR A 2 25.96 -13.35 -6.88
C THR A 2 25.39 -14.12 -8.07
N LEU A 3 24.08 -14.29 -8.16
CA LEU A 3 23.40 -14.95 -9.30
C LEU A 3 23.81 -14.37 -10.67
N ARG A 4 24.37 -13.15 -10.69
CA ARG A 4 24.95 -12.47 -11.86
C ARG A 4 26.23 -13.11 -12.41
N GLU A 5 26.95 -13.92 -11.64
CA GLU A 5 28.22 -14.55 -12.05
C GLU A 5 28.03 -15.98 -12.61
N ALA A 6 26.82 -16.54 -12.52
CA ALA A 6 26.48 -17.85 -13.08
C ALA A 6 26.07 -17.73 -14.56
N GLN A 7 26.43 -18.73 -15.39
CA GLN A 7 26.04 -18.79 -16.80
C GLN A 7 24.52 -18.52 -16.95
N PRO A 8 24.09 -17.42 -17.59
CA PRO A 8 22.69 -16.97 -17.54
C PRO A 8 21.68 -18.04 -18.01
N GLY A 9 22.05 -18.83 -19.02
CA GLY A 9 21.21 -19.93 -19.51
C GLY A 9 21.03 -21.07 -18.50
N ARG A 10 22.05 -21.37 -17.69
CA ARG A 10 21.96 -22.42 -16.66
C ARG A 10 21.06 -21.98 -15.49
N VAL A 11 21.13 -20.70 -15.13
CA VAL A 11 20.24 -20.12 -14.10
C VAL A 11 18.78 -20.17 -14.56
N HIS A 12 18.49 -19.73 -15.79
CA HIS A 12 17.13 -19.77 -16.33
C HIS A 12 16.56 -21.20 -16.35
N GLY A 13 17.35 -22.19 -16.80
CA GLY A 13 16.90 -23.58 -16.82
C GLY A 13 16.55 -24.14 -15.43
N VAL A 14 17.29 -23.75 -14.39
CA VAL A 14 16.97 -24.16 -13.00
C VAL A 14 15.70 -23.48 -12.52
N LEU A 15 15.52 -22.18 -12.79
CA LEU A 15 14.31 -21.46 -12.39
C LEU A 15 13.06 -22.01 -13.11
N GLU A 16 13.18 -22.39 -14.37
CA GLU A 16 12.10 -23.05 -15.11
C GLU A 16 11.69 -24.39 -14.47
N GLN A 17 12.65 -25.18 -14.01
CA GLN A 17 12.36 -26.42 -13.28
C GLN A 17 11.68 -26.13 -11.94
N MET A 18 12.15 -25.13 -11.20
CA MET A 18 11.53 -24.72 -9.93
C MET A 18 10.09 -24.25 -10.11
N LEU A 19 9.77 -23.56 -11.22
CA LEU A 19 8.40 -23.16 -11.56
C LEU A 19 7.46 -24.36 -11.84
N GLN A 20 7.99 -25.54 -12.12
CA GLN A 20 7.20 -26.77 -12.26
C GLN A 20 7.11 -27.59 -10.96
N SER A 21 7.74 -27.12 -9.88
CA SER A 21 7.70 -27.80 -8.59
C SER A 21 6.26 -27.97 -8.08
N PRO A 22 5.92 -29.13 -7.47
CA PRO A 22 4.65 -29.27 -6.75
C PRO A 22 4.54 -28.32 -5.55
N ASP A 23 5.66 -27.94 -4.93
CA ASP A 23 5.70 -27.04 -3.78
C ASP A 23 5.54 -25.57 -4.21
N GLY A 24 4.46 -24.93 -3.75
CA GLY A 24 4.17 -23.51 -4.01
C GLY A 24 5.27 -22.56 -3.54
N LYS A 25 5.97 -22.85 -2.44
CA LYS A 25 7.07 -22.01 -1.93
C LYS A 25 8.28 -22.03 -2.87
N VAL A 26 8.57 -23.19 -3.46
CA VAL A 26 9.64 -23.30 -4.48
C VAL A 26 9.28 -22.49 -5.72
N ARG A 27 8.00 -22.51 -6.14
CA ARG A 27 7.52 -21.68 -7.25
C ARG A 27 7.63 -20.18 -6.93
N GLN A 28 7.23 -19.74 -5.73
CA GLN A 28 7.38 -18.34 -5.29
C GLN A 28 8.85 -17.89 -5.29
N ALA A 29 9.77 -18.73 -4.79
CA ALA A 29 11.19 -18.43 -4.81
C ALA A 29 11.75 -18.27 -6.24
N ALA A 30 11.27 -19.07 -7.19
CA ALA A 30 11.64 -18.94 -8.58
C ALA A 30 11.11 -17.66 -9.23
N VAL A 31 9.88 -17.25 -8.88
CA VAL A 31 9.30 -15.98 -9.34
C VAL A 31 10.14 -14.80 -8.86
N PHE A 32 10.51 -14.78 -7.57
CA PHE A 32 11.38 -13.76 -7.00
C PHE A 32 12.74 -13.71 -7.72
N ALA A 33 13.36 -14.86 -7.97
CA ALA A 33 14.62 -14.90 -8.71
C ALA A 33 14.49 -14.40 -10.16
N LEU A 34 13.37 -14.66 -10.83
CA LEU A 34 13.09 -14.13 -12.18
C LEU A 34 12.86 -12.62 -12.18
N GLU A 35 12.22 -12.08 -11.15
CA GLU A 35 12.07 -10.64 -10.95
C GLU A 35 13.45 -9.96 -10.84
N GLU A 36 14.32 -10.48 -9.97
CA GLU A 36 15.68 -9.97 -9.75
C GLU A 36 16.58 -10.06 -10.99
N LEU A 37 16.42 -11.11 -11.80
CA LEU A 37 17.13 -11.23 -13.08
C LEU A 37 16.61 -10.21 -14.10
N GLY A 38 15.31 -9.93 -14.06
CA GLY A 38 14.64 -8.98 -14.93
C GLY A 38 14.73 -9.32 -16.41
N GLY A 39 14.41 -8.32 -17.24
CA GLY A 39 14.48 -8.40 -18.68
C GLY A 39 13.32 -9.13 -19.38
N PRO A 40 13.26 -9.07 -20.72
CA PRO A 40 12.12 -9.57 -21.49
C PRO A 40 11.88 -11.07 -21.38
N THR A 41 12.94 -11.87 -21.20
CA THR A 41 12.83 -13.33 -21.07
C THR A 41 12.12 -13.71 -19.77
N SER A 42 12.58 -13.15 -18.64
CA SER A 42 11.95 -13.35 -17.33
C SER A 42 10.50 -12.86 -17.34
N ALA A 43 10.24 -11.68 -17.91
CA ALA A 43 8.90 -11.14 -18.07
C ALA A 43 7.98 -12.12 -18.82
N ARG A 44 8.37 -12.57 -20.02
CA ARG A 44 7.57 -13.53 -20.81
C ARG A 44 7.33 -14.82 -20.04
N ARG A 45 8.32 -15.32 -19.31
CA ARG A 45 8.19 -16.55 -18.51
C ARG A 45 7.20 -16.36 -17.36
N LEU A 46 7.24 -15.22 -16.67
CA LEU A 46 6.28 -14.88 -15.62
C LEU A 46 4.85 -14.73 -16.18
N GLU A 47 4.69 -14.11 -17.36
CA GLU A 47 3.38 -14.02 -18.03
C GLU A 47 2.80 -15.40 -18.35
N GLN A 48 3.62 -16.34 -18.84
CA GLN A 48 3.21 -17.71 -19.10
C GLN A 48 2.86 -18.45 -17.81
N GLN A 49 3.69 -18.30 -16.77
CA GLN A 49 3.46 -18.95 -15.49
C GLN A 49 2.18 -18.45 -14.82
N LEU A 50 1.88 -17.15 -14.94
CA LEU A 50 0.65 -16.57 -14.40
C LEU A 50 -0.59 -17.33 -14.87
N LEU A 51 -0.68 -17.62 -16.17
CA LEU A 51 -1.80 -18.36 -16.76
C LEU A 51 -1.87 -19.80 -16.24
N LEU A 52 -0.71 -20.44 -16.03
CA LEU A 52 -0.66 -21.79 -15.48
C LEU A 52 -1.17 -21.83 -14.04
N GLU A 53 -0.69 -20.92 -13.17
CA GLU A 53 -1.11 -20.91 -11.77
C GLU A 53 -2.58 -20.50 -11.62
N GLU A 54 -3.07 -19.53 -12.40
CA GLU A 54 -4.50 -19.18 -12.44
C GLU A 54 -5.40 -20.37 -12.80
N SER A 55 -4.91 -21.32 -13.60
CA SER A 55 -5.68 -22.51 -13.99
C SER A 55 -5.70 -23.64 -12.95
N ARG A 56 -4.80 -23.61 -11.95
CA ARG A 56 -4.70 -24.66 -10.92
C ARG A 56 -5.80 -24.56 -9.87
N GLY A 57 -6.18 -23.33 -9.50
CA GLY A 57 -7.28 -23.06 -8.57
C GLY A 57 -7.08 -23.56 -7.14
N ASP A 58 -5.86 -23.93 -6.75
CA ASP A 58 -5.50 -24.30 -5.38
C ASP A 58 -4.89 -23.12 -4.60
N SER A 59 -4.86 -23.22 -3.26
CA SER A 59 -4.38 -22.13 -2.39
C SER A 59 -2.89 -21.80 -2.59
N ASP A 60 -2.08 -22.80 -2.94
CA ASP A 60 -0.66 -22.59 -3.21
C ASP A 60 -0.50 -21.78 -4.49
N ALA A 61 -1.28 -22.10 -5.53
CA ALA A 61 -1.32 -21.39 -6.79
C ALA A 61 -1.82 -19.95 -6.61
N SER A 62 -2.86 -19.69 -5.82
CA SER A 62 -3.30 -18.31 -5.52
C SER A 62 -2.18 -17.47 -4.89
N SER A 63 -1.42 -18.06 -3.97
CA SER A 63 -0.27 -17.39 -3.35
C SER A 63 0.85 -17.12 -4.37
N VAL A 64 1.11 -18.05 -5.29
CA VAL A 64 2.08 -17.85 -6.38
C VAL A 64 1.59 -16.78 -7.36
N VAL A 65 0.30 -16.74 -7.70
CA VAL A 65 -0.32 -15.73 -8.58
C VAL A 65 -0.13 -14.32 -8.02
N GLN A 66 -0.30 -14.14 -6.70
CA GLN A 66 -0.02 -12.88 -6.03
C GLN A 66 1.44 -12.44 -6.25
N VAL A 67 2.40 -13.33 -5.96
CA VAL A 67 3.84 -13.04 -6.12
C VAL A 67 4.20 -12.76 -7.57
N ILE A 68 3.64 -13.49 -8.54
CA ILE A 68 3.85 -13.22 -9.97
C ILE A 68 3.32 -11.83 -10.34
N THR A 69 2.13 -11.48 -9.84
CA THR A 69 1.52 -10.18 -10.14
C THR A 69 2.35 -9.03 -9.58
N GLN A 70 2.85 -9.19 -8.36
CA GLN A 70 3.78 -8.23 -7.76
C GLN A 70 5.06 -8.11 -8.59
N ALA A 71 5.70 -9.21 -8.98
CA ALA A 71 6.90 -9.20 -9.80
C ALA A 71 6.68 -8.49 -11.15
N LEU A 72 5.56 -8.76 -11.83
CA LEU A 72 5.20 -8.08 -13.08
C LEU A 72 5.01 -6.57 -12.90
N SER A 73 4.58 -6.12 -11.72
CA SER A 73 4.47 -4.70 -11.41
C SER A 73 5.82 -4.01 -11.23
N GLN A 74 6.85 -4.74 -10.78
CA GLN A 74 8.17 -4.21 -10.45
C GLN A 74 9.09 -4.14 -11.68
N LEU A 75 9.01 -5.11 -12.58
CA LEU A 75 9.81 -5.13 -13.81
C LEU A 75 9.57 -3.90 -14.69
N GLU A 76 10.60 -3.17 -15.08
CA GLU A 76 10.54 -1.92 -15.87
C GLU A 76 10.19 -2.14 -17.37
N ILE A 77 9.15 -2.93 -17.64
CA ILE A 77 8.70 -3.26 -19.00
C ILE A 77 7.26 -2.77 -19.16
N ALA A 78 7.08 -1.73 -19.98
CA ALA A 78 5.78 -1.09 -20.18
C ALA A 78 4.70 -2.04 -20.72
N SER A 79 5.07 -3.01 -21.56
CA SER A 79 4.13 -3.99 -22.14
C SER A 79 3.46 -4.89 -21.10
N LEU A 80 4.03 -5.04 -19.89
CA LEU A 80 3.42 -5.83 -18.81
C LEU A 80 2.11 -5.23 -18.32
N ARG A 81 1.86 -3.95 -18.57
CA ARG A 81 0.55 -3.32 -18.34
C ARG A 81 -0.56 -4.07 -19.05
N ALA A 82 -0.34 -4.49 -20.30
CA ALA A 82 -1.33 -5.24 -21.06
C ALA A 82 -1.61 -6.61 -20.44
N THR A 83 -0.61 -7.24 -19.82
CA THR A 83 -0.76 -8.51 -19.10
C THR A 83 -1.61 -8.35 -17.85
N LEU A 84 -1.37 -7.31 -17.05
CA LEU A 84 -2.17 -6.99 -15.87
C LEU A 84 -3.63 -6.66 -16.26
N VAL A 85 -3.84 -5.93 -17.35
CA VAL A 85 -5.19 -5.68 -17.91
C VAL A 85 -5.86 -6.98 -18.37
N ARG A 86 -5.13 -7.90 -19.01
CA ARG A 86 -5.68 -9.22 -19.36
C ARG A 86 -6.07 -10.02 -18.11
N ARG A 87 -5.27 -9.97 -17.04
CA ARG A 87 -5.62 -10.59 -15.75
C ARG A 87 -6.88 -9.97 -15.15
N LEU A 88 -6.97 -8.64 -15.09
CA LEU A 88 -8.17 -7.93 -14.62
C LEU A 88 -9.43 -8.38 -15.39
N ASN A 89 -9.34 -8.49 -16.72
CA ASN A 89 -10.45 -8.95 -17.54
C ASN A 89 -10.85 -10.40 -17.28
N ARG A 90 -9.89 -11.30 -16.98
CA ARG A 90 -10.19 -12.68 -16.58
C ARG A 90 -10.88 -12.73 -15.23
N LEU A 91 -10.39 -11.98 -14.23
CA LEU A 91 -11.05 -11.85 -12.93
C LEU A 91 -12.48 -11.32 -13.08
N ALA A 92 -12.67 -10.28 -13.88
CA ALA A 92 -13.98 -9.68 -14.16
C ALA A 92 -14.95 -10.62 -14.90
N ALA A 93 -14.47 -11.68 -15.54
CA ALA A 93 -15.31 -12.69 -16.19
C ALA A 93 -15.80 -13.78 -15.22
N GLY A 94 -15.19 -13.89 -14.03
CA GLY A 94 -15.57 -14.84 -12.99
C GLY A 94 -16.24 -14.17 -11.79
N ALA A 95 -16.09 -14.79 -10.61
CA ALA A 95 -16.50 -14.23 -9.33
C ALA A 95 -15.24 -14.07 -8.44
N PRO A 96 -14.45 -13.00 -8.65
CA PRO A 96 -13.16 -12.87 -8.01
C PRO A 96 -13.29 -12.50 -6.53
N GLU A 97 -12.34 -12.94 -5.72
CA GLU A 97 -12.21 -12.47 -4.35
C GLU A 97 -11.68 -11.03 -4.32
N GLY A 98 -12.00 -10.29 -3.25
CA GLY A 98 -11.54 -8.91 -3.11
C GLY A 98 -10.01 -8.78 -3.07
N SER A 99 -9.32 -9.75 -2.46
CA SER A 99 -7.85 -9.82 -2.41
C SER A 99 -7.22 -9.96 -3.79
N ASP A 100 -7.78 -10.80 -4.65
CA ASP A 100 -7.28 -10.99 -6.02
C ASP A 100 -7.39 -9.71 -6.85
N VAL A 101 -8.48 -8.97 -6.66
CA VAL A 101 -8.70 -7.68 -7.33
C VAL A 101 -7.75 -6.62 -6.77
N ASP A 102 -7.58 -6.55 -5.44
CA ASP A 102 -6.68 -5.61 -4.78
C ASP A 102 -5.22 -5.81 -5.24
N ASP A 103 -4.74 -7.06 -5.38
CA ASP A 103 -3.41 -7.36 -5.92
C ASP A 103 -3.19 -6.78 -7.33
N VAL A 104 -4.19 -6.91 -8.22
CA VAL A 104 -4.13 -6.34 -9.57
C VAL A 104 -4.21 -4.82 -9.53
N VAL A 105 -5.01 -4.25 -8.62
CA VAL A 105 -5.13 -2.80 -8.43
C VAL A 105 -3.77 -2.18 -8.09
N TYR A 106 -3.05 -2.73 -7.12
CA TYR A 106 -1.72 -2.22 -6.73
C TYR A 106 -0.73 -2.36 -7.89
N ALA A 107 -0.71 -3.53 -8.56
CA ALA A 107 0.17 -3.74 -9.70
C ALA A 107 -0.10 -2.77 -10.86
N LEU A 108 -1.38 -2.51 -11.16
CA LEU A 108 -1.79 -1.53 -12.17
C LEU A 108 -1.45 -0.10 -11.77
N TRP A 109 -1.55 0.24 -10.48
CA TRP A 109 -1.15 1.55 -9.98
C TRP A 109 0.36 1.80 -10.14
N ARG A 110 1.20 0.80 -9.85
CA ARG A 110 2.64 0.91 -10.13
C ARG A 110 2.93 1.08 -11.62
N LYS A 111 2.10 0.48 -12.49
CA LYS A 111 2.15 0.64 -13.96
C LYS A 111 1.19 1.71 -14.53
N ARG A 112 0.76 2.67 -13.69
CA ARG A 112 -0.27 3.68 -14.01
C ARG A 112 -0.06 4.36 -15.36
N HIS A 113 -1.15 4.50 -16.09
CA HIS A 113 -1.20 5.20 -17.37
C HIS A 113 -2.65 5.52 -17.74
N PRO A 114 -2.94 6.62 -18.45
CA PRO A 114 -4.30 6.96 -18.86
C PRO A 114 -5.02 5.86 -19.67
N GLU A 115 -4.28 5.06 -20.42
CA GLU A 115 -4.83 3.90 -21.17
C GLU A 115 -5.49 2.83 -20.29
N LEU A 116 -5.23 2.84 -18.98
CA LEU A 116 -5.88 1.90 -18.05
C LEU A 116 -7.36 2.24 -17.81
N ILE A 117 -7.76 3.50 -17.99
CA ILE A 117 -9.10 4.00 -17.63
C ILE A 117 -10.21 3.16 -18.28
N PRO A 118 -10.22 2.89 -19.60
CA PRO A 118 -11.29 2.09 -20.23
C PRO A 118 -11.37 0.66 -19.67
N ALA A 119 -10.23 0.04 -19.41
CA ALA A 119 -10.18 -1.32 -18.88
C ALA A 119 -10.71 -1.40 -17.44
N VAL A 120 -10.33 -0.43 -16.60
CA VAL A 120 -10.81 -0.36 -15.21
C VAL A 120 -12.31 -0.09 -15.18
N ARG A 121 -12.82 0.83 -16.01
CA ARG A 121 -14.28 1.07 -16.14
C ARG A 121 -15.04 -0.20 -16.55
N GLY A 122 -14.57 -0.89 -17.59
CA GLY A 122 -15.21 -2.15 -18.03
C GLY A 122 -15.12 -3.28 -16.99
N ALA A 123 -14.14 -3.27 -16.09
CA ALA A 123 -14.08 -4.21 -14.97
C ALA A 123 -15.09 -3.84 -13.86
N LEU A 124 -15.26 -2.55 -13.56
CA LEU A 124 -16.23 -2.04 -12.58
C LEU A 124 -17.68 -2.34 -12.96
N GLU A 125 -17.99 -2.45 -14.25
CA GLU A 125 -19.31 -2.87 -14.73
C GLU A 125 -19.63 -4.33 -14.42
N ARG A 126 -18.60 -5.17 -14.24
CA ARG A 126 -18.73 -6.63 -14.07
C ARG A 126 -18.45 -7.09 -12.64
N ILE A 127 -17.62 -6.38 -11.89
CA ILE A 127 -17.24 -6.73 -10.52
C ILE A 127 -18.08 -5.92 -9.54
N SER A 128 -18.93 -6.62 -8.77
CA SER A 128 -19.77 -5.98 -7.75
C SER A 128 -18.98 -5.61 -6.48
N PRO A 129 -19.44 -4.60 -5.72
CA PRO A 129 -18.94 -4.36 -4.36
C PRO A 129 -19.15 -5.60 -3.47
N PRO A 130 -18.26 -5.86 -2.49
CA PRO A 130 -17.13 -5.01 -2.09
C PRO A 130 -15.84 -5.25 -2.89
N ALA A 131 -15.80 -6.25 -3.78
CA ALA A 131 -14.58 -6.62 -4.51
C ALA A 131 -14.08 -5.51 -5.46
N SER A 132 -14.97 -4.64 -5.94
CA SER A 132 -14.59 -3.52 -6.83
C SER A 132 -14.13 -2.24 -6.12
N GLU A 133 -14.11 -2.16 -4.79
CA GLU A 133 -13.77 -0.92 -4.08
C GLU A 133 -12.33 -0.46 -4.35
N GLY A 134 -11.38 -1.38 -4.47
CA GLY A 134 -10.01 -1.06 -4.89
C GLY A 134 -9.94 -0.48 -6.32
N LEU A 135 -10.74 -1.03 -7.24
CA LEU A 135 -10.83 -0.53 -8.62
C LEU A 135 -11.46 0.86 -8.69
N ARG A 136 -12.44 1.17 -7.84
CA ARG A 136 -13.02 2.52 -7.74
C ARG A 136 -11.98 3.53 -7.28
N ALA A 137 -11.16 3.16 -6.28
CA ALA A 137 -10.06 3.99 -5.81
C ALA A 137 -8.98 4.21 -6.88
N LEU A 138 -8.59 3.14 -7.58
CA LEU A 138 -7.66 3.24 -8.72
C LEU A 138 -8.20 4.17 -9.80
N LEU A 139 -9.46 3.99 -10.20
CA LEU A 139 -10.09 4.82 -11.23
C LEU A 139 -10.10 6.30 -10.81
N ARG A 140 -10.44 6.59 -9.55
CA ARG A 140 -10.40 7.95 -8.99
C ARG A 140 -9.03 8.59 -9.16
N LEU A 141 -7.96 7.87 -8.83
CA LEU A 141 -6.58 8.34 -8.96
C LEU A 141 -6.13 8.52 -10.42
N LEU A 142 -6.63 7.69 -11.34
CA LEU A 142 -6.27 7.78 -12.77
C LEU A 142 -6.99 8.91 -13.49
N GLU A 143 -8.23 9.22 -13.10
CA GLU A 143 -9.07 10.19 -13.80
C GLU A 143 -8.95 11.62 -13.28
N SER A 144 -8.70 11.77 -11.98
CA SER A 144 -8.79 13.08 -11.34
C SER A 144 -7.50 13.86 -11.48
N SER A 145 -7.63 15.12 -11.87
CA SER A 145 -6.60 16.12 -11.67
C SER A 145 -6.35 16.37 -10.17
N LEU A 146 -5.24 17.03 -9.84
CA LEU A 146 -4.92 17.40 -8.45
C LEU A 146 -6.03 18.23 -7.80
N GLN A 147 -6.58 19.19 -8.55
CA GLN A 147 -7.64 20.07 -8.05
C GLN A 147 -8.91 19.28 -7.75
N GLU A 148 -9.30 18.35 -8.63
CA GLU A 148 -10.47 17.50 -8.41
C GLU A 148 -10.27 16.56 -7.22
N LEU A 149 -9.05 16.03 -7.02
CA LEU A 149 -8.73 15.22 -5.85
C LEU A 149 -8.82 16.02 -4.55
N TRP A 150 -8.33 17.25 -4.51
CA TRP A 150 -8.46 18.11 -3.33
C TRP A 150 -9.92 18.35 -2.96
N VAL A 151 -10.74 18.79 -3.94
CA VAL A 151 -12.17 19.04 -3.72
C VAL A 151 -12.86 17.76 -3.24
N TRP A 152 -12.53 16.61 -3.81
CA TRP A 152 -13.11 15.33 -3.41
C TRP A 152 -12.70 14.88 -2.00
N ILE A 153 -11.46 15.16 -1.57
CA ILE A 153 -11.00 14.86 -0.21
C ILE A 153 -11.72 15.75 0.82
N GLU A 154 -11.95 17.01 0.48
CA GLU A 154 -12.62 17.98 1.35
C GLU A 154 -14.14 17.79 1.40
N ASP A 155 -14.72 17.13 0.39
CA ASP A 155 -16.16 16.86 0.33
C ASP A 155 -16.61 15.90 1.46
N GLY A 156 -17.35 16.45 2.43
CA GLY A 156 -17.89 15.70 3.56
C GLY A 156 -19.03 14.73 3.20
N SER A 157 -19.59 14.82 1.99
CA SER A 157 -20.62 13.88 1.51
C SER A 157 -20.03 12.56 1.04
N VAL A 158 -18.73 12.54 0.70
CA VAL A 158 -18.01 11.34 0.28
C VAL A 158 -17.66 10.49 1.51
N PRO A 159 -18.06 9.20 1.54
CA PRO A 159 -17.75 8.30 2.65
C PRO A 159 -16.24 8.17 2.89
N VAL A 160 -15.85 8.20 4.16
CA VAL A 160 -14.45 8.05 4.62
C VAL A 160 -13.85 6.71 4.15
N GLU A 161 -14.68 5.68 3.97
CA GLU A 161 -14.29 4.38 3.42
C GLU A 161 -13.66 4.48 2.03
N GLN A 162 -14.24 5.31 1.16
CA GLN A 162 -13.72 5.52 -0.20
C GLN A 162 -12.37 6.25 -0.15
N LYS A 163 -12.25 7.25 0.73
CA LYS A 163 -10.99 7.98 0.97
C LYS A 163 -9.90 7.06 1.54
N THR A 164 -10.29 6.14 2.41
CA THR A 164 -9.41 5.10 2.98
C THR A 164 -8.91 4.14 1.88
N LYS A 165 -9.76 3.76 0.93
CA LYS A 165 -9.36 2.93 -0.20
C LYS A 165 -8.38 3.63 -1.12
N VAL A 166 -8.54 4.93 -1.37
CA VAL A 166 -7.54 5.74 -2.10
C VAL A 166 -6.18 5.72 -1.38
N LEU A 167 -6.15 5.94 -0.07
CA LEU A 167 -4.91 5.83 0.71
C LEU A 167 -4.26 4.44 0.58
N THR A 168 -5.08 3.38 0.56
CA THR A 168 -4.57 2.00 0.42
C THR A 168 -3.93 1.76 -0.95
N VAL A 169 -4.48 2.34 -2.03
CA VAL A 169 -3.83 2.27 -3.36
C VAL A 169 -2.52 3.07 -3.36
N LEU A 170 -2.49 4.22 -2.68
CA LEU A 170 -1.29 5.05 -2.56
C LEU A 170 -0.17 4.41 -1.72
N ASP A 171 -0.47 3.45 -0.82
CA ASP A 171 0.54 2.71 -0.05
C ASP A 171 1.60 2.13 -0.99
N GLU A 172 1.19 1.64 -2.16
CA GLU A 172 2.04 1.00 -3.17
C GLU A 172 3.05 1.97 -3.82
N ALA A 173 2.62 3.20 -4.10
CA ALA A 173 3.46 4.27 -4.64
C ALA A 173 2.72 5.62 -4.55
N VAL A 174 3.42 6.67 -4.13
CA VAL A 174 2.92 8.06 -4.24
C VAL A 174 3.71 8.76 -5.36
N PRO A 175 3.14 9.04 -6.53
CA PRO A 175 3.81 9.84 -7.57
C PRO A 175 4.15 11.24 -7.04
N GLU A 176 5.25 11.83 -7.48
CA GLU A 176 5.65 13.20 -7.06
C GLU A 176 4.52 14.21 -7.31
N GLU A 177 3.78 14.02 -8.40
CA GLU A 177 2.66 14.87 -8.77
C GLU A 177 1.55 14.85 -7.71
N LEU A 178 1.37 13.74 -6.99
CA LEU A 178 0.32 13.58 -5.96
C LEU A 178 0.76 13.97 -4.55
N GLU A 179 2.04 14.27 -4.31
CA GLU A 179 2.52 14.69 -2.99
C GLU A 179 1.79 15.93 -2.43
N PRO A 180 1.43 16.95 -3.24
CA PRO A 180 0.66 18.10 -2.77
C PRO A 180 -0.74 17.76 -2.25
N VAL A 181 -1.24 16.55 -2.49
CA VAL A 181 -2.55 16.07 -2.00
C VAL A 181 -2.48 15.51 -0.58
N ILE A 182 -1.30 15.08 -0.14
CA ILE A 182 -1.11 14.45 1.18
C ILE A 182 -1.54 15.36 2.35
N PRO A 183 -1.25 16.68 2.35
CA PRO A 183 -1.75 17.58 3.39
C PRO A 183 -3.28 17.53 3.56
N SER A 184 -4.07 17.47 2.48
CA SER A 184 -5.53 17.42 2.55
C SER A 184 -6.04 16.19 3.31
N PHE A 185 -5.39 15.03 3.14
CA PHE A 185 -5.71 13.84 3.94
C PHE A 185 -5.37 14.02 5.43
N ILE A 186 -4.29 14.75 5.75
CA ILE A 186 -3.91 15.07 7.13
C ILE A 186 -4.94 16.02 7.77
N PHE A 187 -5.38 17.06 7.05
CA PHE A 187 -6.43 17.97 7.53
C PHE A 187 -7.73 17.21 7.79
N LEU A 188 -8.10 16.30 6.89
CA LEU A 188 -9.25 15.43 7.06
C LEU A 188 -9.12 14.51 8.29
N ALA A 189 -7.93 13.93 8.54
CA ALA A 189 -7.69 13.16 9.76
C ALA A 189 -7.87 14.02 11.02
N GLY A 190 -7.40 15.27 10.98
CA GLY A 190 -7.60 16.25 12.04
C GLY A 190 -9.07 16.52 12.34
N SER A 191 -9.90 16.71 11.32
CA SER A 191 -11.33 17.02 11.51
C SER A 191 -12.14 15.86 12.10
N MET A 192 -11.67 14.62 11.96
CA MET A 192 -12.35 13.42 12.48
C MET A 192 -11.68 12.78 13.70
N ILE A 193 -10.67 13.41 14.29
CA ILE A 193 -9.81 12.79 15.31
C ILE A 193 -10.56 12.40 16.60
N GLU A 194 -11.51 13.21 17.02
CA GLU A 194 -12.33 12.93 18.21
C GLU A 194 -13.17 11.65 18.02
N THR A 195 -13.72 11.48 16.82
CA THR A 195 -14.45 10.27 16.44
C THR A 195 -13.51 9.07 16.33
N ALA A 196 -12.36 9.24 15.68
CA ALA A 196 -11.38 8.17 15.48
C ALA A 196 -10.78 7.65 16.80
N SER A 197 -10.61 8.52 17.81
CA SER A 197 -9.92 8.21 19.08
C SER A 197 -10.83 7.61 20.15
N THR A 198 -12.14 7.57 19.92
CA THR A 198 -13.13 7.12 20.92
C THR A 198 -13.80 5.80 20.55
N LYS A 199 -13.99 5.52 19.25
CA LYS A 199 -14.67 4.30 18.79
C LYS A 199 -13.91 3.60 17.67
N LYS A 200 -14.10 2.28 17.58
CA LYS A 200 -13.70 1.52 16.40
C LYS A 200 -14.62 1.97 15.25
N GLY A 201 -14.04 2.25 14.09
CA GLY A 201 -14.80 2.79 12.96
C GLY A 201 -13.92 3.09 11.76
N GLN A 202 -14.53 3.73 10.76
CA GLN A 202 -13.86 4.05 9.51
C GLN A 202 -12.89 5.22 9.66
N GLU A 203 -13.17 6.15 10.56
CA GLU A 203 -12.31 7.28 10.89
C GLU A 203 -11.00 6.79 11.52
N ARG A 204 -11.08 5.80 12.42
CA ARG A 204 -9.89 5.12 12.97
C ARG A 204 -9.10 4.40 11.87
N ARG A 205 -9.79 3.64 11.00
CA ARG A 205 -9.15 2.92 9.88
C ARG A 205 -8.47 3.88 8.90
N PHE A 206 -9.10 5.02 8.63
CA PHE A 206 -8.54 6.10 7.83
C PHE A 206 -7.25 6.63 8.45
N CYS A 207 -7.25 6.95 9.75
CA CYS A 207 -6.03 7.40 10.45
C CYS A 207 -4.92 6.33 10.40
N ASP A 208 -5.24 5.06 10.63
CA ASP A 208 -4.27 3.96 10.56
C ASP A 208 -3.66 3.81 9.16
N ARG A 209 -4.49 3.94 8.12
CA ARG A 209 -4.03 3.91 6.72
C ARG A 209 -3.19 5.13 6.37
N LEU A 210 -3.60 6.33 6.77
CA LEU A 210 -2.79 7.54 6.58
C LEU A 210 -1.42 7.40 7.25
N PHE A 211 -1.38 6.85 8.46
CA PHE A 211 -0.11 6.62 9.17
C PHE A 211 0.76 5.58 8.46
N THR A 212 0.15 4.54 7.92
CA THR A 212 0.84 3.52 7.11
C THR A 212 1.50 4.17 5.89
N LEU A 213 0.73 4.92 5.10
CA LEU A 213 1.22 5.63 3.93
C LEU A 213 2.41 6.54 4.25
N LEU A 214 2.26 7.38 5.28
CA LEU A 214 3.29 8.34 5.70
C LEU A 214 4.56 7.65 6.19
N LEU A 215 4.45 6.52 6.89
CA LEU A 215 5.61 5.78 7.40
C LEU A 215 6.30 4.93 6.32
N LEU A 216 5.55 4.43 5.33
CA LEU A 216 6.09 3.75 4.15
C LEU A 216 6.92 4.69 3.29
N HIS A 217 6.44 5.92 3.08
CA HIS A 217 7.10 6.93 2.23
C HIS A 217 7.76 8.06 3.04
N ARG A 218 8.16 7.76 4.28
CA ARG A 218 8.62 8.73 5.29
C ARG A 218 9.76 9.64 4.87
N GLU A 219 10.69 9.12 4.07
CA GLU A 219 11.90 9.87 3.66
C GLU A 219 11.58 11.00 2.70
N ARG A 220 10.46 10.89 1.97
CA ARG A 220 10.02 11.86 0.98
C ARG A 220 8.84 12.70 1.49
N LEU A 221 7.80 12.06 2.00
CA LEU A 221 6.57 12.75 2.38
C LEU A 221 6.74 13.62 3.63
N LEU A 222 7.34 13.11 4.70
CA LEU A 222 7.38 13.83 5.98
C LEU A 222 8.24 15.11 5.94
N PRO A 223 9.41 15.14 5.27
CA PRO A 223 10.17 16.37 5.07
C PRO A 223 9.43 17.41 4.22
N ALA A 224 8.65 16.97 3.22
CA ALA A 224 7.91 17.84 2.30
C ALA A 224 6.64 18.46 2.90
N LEU A 225 6.20 18.02 4.09
CA LEU A 225 4.98 18.52 4.70
C LEU A 225 5.09 19.99 5.11
N PRO A 226 4.10 20.83 4.73
CA PRO A 226 3.95 22.18 5.28
C PRO A 226 3.82 22.21 6.80
N SER A 227 4.24 23.30 7.45
CA SER A 227 4.28 23.43 8.91
C SER A 227 2.91 23.26 9.59
N ASN A 228 1.84 23.74 8.96
CA ASN A 228 0.46 23.56 9.42
C ASN A 228 0.04 22.08 9.36
N ALA A 229 0.33 21.38 8.26
CA ALA A 229 0.05 19.94 8.12
C ALA A 229 0.86 19.12 9.14
N ARG A 230 2.14 19.45 9.37
CA ARG A 230 2.95 18.79 10.41
C ARG A 230 2.37 18.97 11.81
N THR A 231 1.87 20.17 12.12
CA THR A 231 1.25 20.47 13.41
C THR A 231 -0.01 19.63 13.63
N ILE A 232 -0.88 19.54 12.63
CA ILE A 232 -2.09 18.72 12.70
C ILE A 232 -1.75 17.24 12.78
N LEU A 233 -0.80 16.75 11.98
CA LEU A 233 -0.37 15.36 12.02
C LEU A 233 0.17 14.97 13.41
N ARG A 234 0.93 15.87 14.05
CA ARG A 234 1.39 15.69 15.43
C ARG A 234 0.22 15.60 16.40
N GLU A 235 -0.78 16.48 16.28
CA GLU A 235 -1.97 16.47 17.13
C GLU A 235 -2.77 15.17 16.98
N VAL A 236 -3.02 14.75 15.73
CA VAL A 236 -3.68 13.48 15.40
C VAL A 236 -2.92 12.30 16.03
N ALA A 237 -1.58 12.26 15.91
CA ALA A 237 -0.76 11.21 16.51
C ALA A 237 -0.84 11.22 18.05
N ARG A 238 -0.72 12.39 18.69
CA ARG A 238 -0.85 12.54 20.15
C ARG A 238 -2.20 12.03 20.64
N ARG A 239 -3.29 12.42 19.96
CA ARG A 239 -4.65 12.01 20.33
C ARG A 239 -4.86 10.51 20.14
N MET A 240 -4.25 9.90 19.13
CA MET A 240 -4.24 8.45 18.92
C MET A 240 -3.46 7.68 19.99
N ILE A 241 -2.38 8.24 20.52
CA ILE A 241 -1.62 7.64 21.63
C ILE A 241 -2.45 7.66 22.92
N ALA A 242 -3.08 8.80 23.21
CA ALA A 242 -3.94 8.97 24.38
C ALA A 242 -5.29 8.21 24.29
N ALA A 243 -5.59 7.61 23.14
CA ALA A 243 -6.82 6.86 22.95
C ALA A 243 -6.84 5.58 23.82
N PRO A 244 -8.04 5.06 24.16
CA PRO A 244 -8.18 3.77 24.81
C PRO A 244 -7.48 2.66 24.02
N GLU A 245 -6.92 1.67 24.73
CA GLU A 245 -6.11 0.60 24.12
C GLU A 245 -6.84 -0.15 22.99
N THR A 246 -8.17 -0.28 23.10
CA THR A 246 -9.01 -0.94 22.09
C THR A 246 -9.09 -0.20 20.75
N VAL A 247 -8.78 1.09 20.71
CA VAL A 247 -8.85 1.96 19.52
C VAL A 247 -7.51 2.63 19.19
N ARG A 248 -6.53 2.55 20.08
CA ARG A 248 -5.16 3.07 19.88
C ARG A 248 -4.55 2.57 18.56
N ILE A 249 -3.72 3.43 17.97
CA ILE A 249 -2.94 3.12 16.77
C ILE A 249 -1.46 3.22 17.13
N ILE A 250 -0.78 2.07 17.21
CA ILE A 250 0.63 1.99 17.65
C ILE A 250 1.56 2.80 16.74
N LYS A 251 1.29 2.84 15.44
CA LYS A 251 2.06 3.63 14.44
C LYS A 251 2.15 5.12 14.78
N ALA A 252 1.22 5.64 15.60
CA ALA A 252 1.26 7.01 16.08
C ALA A 252 2.56 7.33 16.85
N ALA A 253 3.08 6.39 17.64
CA ALA A 253 4.33 6.57 18.36
C ALA A 253 5.52 6.74 17.41
N THR A 254 5.61 5.89 16.39
CA THR A 254 6.64 6.00 15.35
C THR A 254 6.51 7.30 14.56
N LEU A 255 5.28 7.77 14.28
CA LEU A 255 5.08 9.06 13.61
C LEU A 255 5.59 10.25 14.42
N LEU A 256 5.42 10.24 15.75
CA LEU A 256 5.93 11.32 16.58
C LEU A 256 7.44 11.49 16.49
N VAL A 257 8.20 10.42 16.20
CA VAL A 257 9.64 10.54 15.94
C VAL A 257 9.94 11.54 14.80
N TYR A 258 9.02 11.73 13.85
CA TYR A 258 9.22 12.62 12.69
C TYR A 258 8.56 13.99 12.82
N VAL A 259 7.41 14.06 13.50
CA VAL A 259 6.60 15.29 13.58
C VAL A 259 6.43 15.83 15.00
N GLY A 260 6.87 15.07 15.99
CA GLY A 260 6.77 15.41 17.40
C GLY A 260 7.81 16.41 17.87
N ARG A 261 7.72 16.72 19.16
CA ARG A 261 8.65 17.56 19.91
C ARG A 261 9.07 16.83 21.18
N ARG A 262 10.07 17.39 21.85
CA ARG A 262 10.62 16.84 23.10
C ARG A 262 9.53 16.52 24.14
N GLU A 263 8.53 17.39 24.31
CA GLU A 263 7.45 17.17 25.30
C GLU A 263 6.52 15.99 24.98
N ASP A 264 6.58 15.42 23.78
CA ASP A 264 5.78 14.25 23.42
C ASP A 264 6.33 12.94 24.01
N ALA A 265 7.58 12.95 24.49
CA ALA A 265 8.18 11.77 25.13
C ALA A 265 7.40 11.34 26.37
N ASP A 266 6.97 12.29 27.20
CA ASP A 266 6.22 12.01 28.44
C ASP A 266 4.84 11.40 28.13
N LEU A 267 4.23 11.80 27.00
CA LEU A 267 2.95 11.24 26.56
C LEU A 267 3.07 9.76 26.20
N LEU A 268 4.19 9.37 25.55
CA LEU A 268 4.46 7.98 25.19
C LEU A 268 4.66 7.12 26.44
N GLU A 269 5.41 7.61 27.42
CA GLU A 269 5.63 6.88 28.67
C GLU A 269 4.33 6.68 29.46
N GLN A 270 3.48 7.71 29.51
CA GLN A 270 2.19 7.64 30.18
C GLN A 270 1.25 6.60 29.56
N HIS A 271 1.31 6.42 28.23
CA HIS A 271 0.40 5.55 27.47
C HIS A 271 1.07 4.30 26.92
N LYS A 272 2.21 3.91 27.50
CA LYS A 272 2.97 2.72 27.14
C LYS A 272 2.06 1.47 27.18
N PRO A 273 1.98 0.68 26.09
CA PRO A 273 1.22 -0.57 26.06
C PRO A 273 1.73 -1.59 27.10
N GLN A 274 0.86 -2.52 27.50
CA GLN A 274 1.25 -3.62 28.39
C GLN A 274 2.05 -4.71 27.66
N ASP A 275 1.80 -4.90 26.36
CA ASP A 275 2.55 -5.81 25.51
C ASP A 275 4.01 -5.37 25.39
N GLU A 276 4.95 -6.27 25.68
CA GLU A 276 6.39 -5.97 25.74
C GLU A 276 6.97 -5.48 24.40
N VAL A 277 6.52 -6.04 23.28
CA VAL A 277 7.03 -5.68 21.95
C VAL A 277 6.56 -4.29 21.57
N LEU A 278 5.28 -3.98 21.81
CA LEU A 278 4.71 -2.67 21.52
C LEU A 278 5.21 -1.59 22.51
N ALA A 279 5.41 -1.96 23.77
CA ALA A 279 6.04 -1.15 24.80
C ALA A 279 7.42 -0.65 24.38
N ARG A 280 8.25 -1.56 23.85
CA ARG A 280 9.60 -1.22 23.37
C ARG A 280 9.58 -0.18 22.27
N MET A 281 8.61 -0.25 21.34
CA MET A 281 8.46 0.77 20.30
C MET A 281 8.19 2.17 20.88
N TYR A 282 7.42 2.25 21.97
CA TYR A 282 7.11 3.51 22.65
C TYR A 282 8.33 4.07 23.38
N GLU A 283 9.10 3.21 24.03
CA GLU A 283 10.35 3.58 24.71
C GLU A 283 11.39 4.11 23.71
N GLU A 284 11.64 3.38 22.62
CA GLU A 284 12.56 3.79 21.56
C GLU A 284 12.15 5.14 20.95
N ALA A 285 10.84 5.35 20.71
CA ALA A 285 10.34 6.62 20.22
C ALA A 285 10.53 7.77 21.24
N ALA A 286 10.27 7.53 22.52
CA ALA A 286 10.46 8.52 23.59
C ALA A 286 11.94 8.91 23.75
N GLU A 287 12.86 7.94 23.68
CA GLU A 287 14.30 8.20 23.71
C GLU A 287 14.77 9.09 22.57
N VAL A 288 14.24 8.88 21.35
CA VAL A 288 14.57 9.72 20.20
C VAL A 288 14.06 11.14 20.42
N LEU A 289 12.80 11.30 20.86
CA LEU A 289 12.20 12.61 21.13
C LEU A 289 12.96 13.41 22.20
N ARG A 290 13.50 12.74 23.23
CA ARG A 290 14.35 13.39 24.25
C ARG A 290 15.65 13.95 23.73
N LYS A 291 16.10 13.52 22.54
CA LYS A 291 17.31 14.07 21.91
C LYS A 291 17.00 15.34 21.12
N PHE A 292 15.72 15.68 20.93
CA PHE A 292 15.34 16.90 20.22
C PHE A 292 15.67 18.16 21.05
N PRO A 293 16.07 19.26 20.39
CA PRO A 293 16.32 20.53 21.06
C PRO A 293 15.05 21.04 21.75
N HIS A 294 15.22 21.81 22.82
CA HIS A 294 14.09 22.52 23.42
C HIS A 294 13.61 23.57 22.42
N ALA A 295 12.31 23.51 22.10
CA ALA A 295 11.65 24.49 21.25
C ALA A 295 11.47 25.80 22.00
#